data_AF-A0A7W2B7U1-F1
#
_entry.id   AF-A0A7W2B7U1-F1
#
_cell.length_a   1.000
_cell.length_b   1.000
_cell.length_c   1.000
_cell.angle_alpha   90.00
_cell.angle_beta   90.00
_cell.angle_gamma   90.00
#
_symmetry.space_group_name_H-M   'P 1'
#
loop_
_entity.id
_entity.type
_entity.pdbx_description
1 polymer ?
#
loop_
_entity_poly.entity_id
_entity_poly.type
_entity_poly.pdbx_seq_one_letter_code
_entity_poly.pdbx_strand_id
1 'polypeptide(L)'
;LFKSLPRLGYLVLLMFIFFYIYGAIGSTLFGAINPFLWGDISKSMLTLFRVMTFEDWTDVMYEVMELYPLSWIYFLTFIFFSAFAFLNMLIAIVVDVVNKENKALNSAEEEDERHKQELMNGIKKISGELERLKDRLG
;
A
#
# COMPACT_ATOMS: atom_id res chain seq x y z
N LEU A 1 8.38 8.63 -6.90
CA LEU A 1 8.08 7.27 -6.40
C LEU A 1 8.74 6.96 -5.06
N PHE A 2 10.06 7.15 -4.87
CA PHE A 2 10.74 6.85 -3.60
C PHE A 2 10.35 7.72 -2.37
N LYS A 3 9.77 8.91 -2.55
CA LYS A 3 9.34 9.78 -1.44
C LYS A 3 8.11 9.29 -0.65
N SER A 4 7.35 8.30 -1.17
CA SER A 4 6.17 7.72 -0.49
C SER A 4 6.42 6.33 0.13
N LEU A 5 7.53 5.69 -0.23
CA LEU A 5 7.96 4.38 0.29
C LEU A 5 8.19 4.30 1.82
N PRO A 6 8.56 5.36 2.57
CA PRO A 6 8.98 5.20 3.96
C PRO A 6 7.92 4.58 4.88
N ARG A 7 6.63 4.84 4.64
CA ARG A 7 5.53 4.28 5.45
C ARG A 7 5.22 2.83 5.10
N LEU A 8 5.43 2.45 3.84
CA LEU A 8 5.25 1.09 3.35
C LEU A 8 6.32 0.14 3.91
N GLY A 9 7.55 0.63 4.06
CA GLY A 9 8.68 -0.15 4.54
C GLY A 9 8.44 -0.79 5.91
N TYR A 10 7.76 -0.08 6.84
CA TYR A 10 7.43 -0.63 8.15
C TYR A 10 6.43 -1.79 8.07
N LEU A 11 5.44 -1.71 7.16
CA LEU A 11 4.47 -2.81 6.95
C LEU A 11 5.15 -4.00 6.30
N VAL A 12 5.99 -3.78 5.29
CA VAL A 12 6.75 -4.85 4.63
C VAL A 12 7.69 -5.53 5.63
N LEU A 13 8.38 -4.77 6.48
CA LEU A 13 9.23 -5.33 7.52
C LEU A 13 8.43 -6.15 8.54
N LEU A 14 7.27 -5.63 8.98
CA LEU A 14 6.38 -6.35 9.88
C LEU A 14 5.89 -7.66 9.25
N MET A 15 5.48 -7.63 7.98
CA MET A 15 5.09 -8.82 7.23
C MET A 15 6.24 -9.82 7.11
N PHE A 16 7.47 -9.35 6.89
CA PHE A 16 8.64 -10.22 6.82
C PHE A 16 8.95 -10.90 8.16
N ILE A 17 8.88 -10.15 9.27
CA ILE A 17 9.04 -10.72 10.63
C ILE A 17 7.93 -11.73 10.93
N PHE A 18 6.68 -11.38 10.59
CA PHE A 18 5.53 -12.28 10.74
C PHE A 18 5.71 -13.57 9.94
N PHE A 19 6.15 -13.48 8.67
CA PHE A 19 6.48 -14.61 7.82
C PHE A 19 7.57 -15.48 8.42
N TYR A 20 8.63 -14.86 8.93
CA TYR A 20 9.74 -15.59 9.53
C TYR A 20 9.30 -16.37 10.77
N ILE A 21 8.47 -15.77 11.63
CA ILE A 21 7.94 -16.44 12.83
C ILE A 21 7.08 -17.64 12.44
N TYR A 22 6.13 -17.46 11.52
CA TYR A 22 5.30 -18.57 11.05
C TYR A 22 6.12 -19.64 10.33
N GLY A 23 7.12 -19.26 9.54
CA GLY A 23 8.02 -20.17 8.85
C GLY A 23 8.87 -20.99 9.82
N ALA A 24 9.40 -20.36 10.87
CA ALA A 24 10.11 -21.05 11.93
C ALA A 24 9.21 -22.06 12.65
N ILE A 25 8.01 -21.65 13.06
CA ILE A 25 7.01 -22.53 13.69
C ILE A 25 6.62 -23.69 12.76
N GLY A 26 6.35 -23.40 11.48
CA GLY A 26 6.00 -24.42 10.50
C GLY A 26 7.13 -25.42 10.28
N SER A 27 8.38 -24.96 10.20
CA SER A 27 9.53 -25.83 10.01
C SER A 27 9.75 -26.78 11.20
N THR A 28 9.52 -26.29 12.43
CA THR A 28 9.70 -27.11 13.64
C THR A 28 8.56 -28.08 13.87
N LEU A 29 7.32 -27.72 13.53
CA LEU A 29 6.14 -28.56 13.74
C LEU A 29 5.90 -29.55 12.60
N PHE A 30 6.11 -29.14 11.34
CA PHE A 30 5.66 -29.87 10.16
C PHE A 30 6.82 -30.44 9.32
N GLY A 31 8.07 -30.12 9.66
CA GLY A 31 9.26 -30.58 8.95
C GLY A 31 9.38 -32.10 8.80
N ALA A 32 8.88 -32.87 9.78
CA ALA A 32 8.86 -34.33 9.74
C ALA A 32 7.74 -34.91 8.85
N ILE A 33 6.67 -34.14 8.60
CA ILE A 33 5.52 -34.56 7.78
C ILE A 33 5.90 -34.46 6.31
N ASN A 34 6.32 -33.27 5.89
CA ASN A 34 6.69 -33.00 4.52
C ASN A 34 7.99 -32.17 4.49
N PRO A 35 9.17 -32.84 4.43
CA PRO A 35 10.46 -32.16 4.39
C PRO A 35 10.66 -31.27 3.15
N PHE A 36 9.90 -31.50 2.07
CA PHE A 36 9.95 -30.66 0.88
C PHE A 36 9.29 -29.29 1.12
N LEU A 37 8.18 -29.25 1.87
CA LEU A 37 7.47 -28.02 2.19
C LEU A 37 7.97 -27.34 3.48
N TRP A 38 8.43 -28.13 4.45
CA TRP A 38 8.68 -27.66 5.82
C TRP A 38 10.07 -28.02 6.38
N GLY A 39 10.95 -28.64 5.58
CA GLY A 39 12.21 -29.19 6.10
C GLY A 39 13.21 -28.16 6.64
N ASP A 40 13.05 -26.89 6.30
CA ASP A 40 13.78 -25.77 6.87
C ASP A 40 12.96 -24.48 6.79
N ILE A 41 13.40 -23.44 7.49
CA ILE A 41 12.69 -22.15 7.58
C ILE A 41 12.48 -21.54 6.18
N SER A 42 13.46 -21.66 5.27
CA SER A 42 13.36 -21.09 3.93
C SER A 42 12.29 -21.80 3.09
N LYS A 43 12.24 -23.13 3.14
CA LYS A 43 11.17 -23.92 2.52
C LYS A 43 9.81 -23.59 3.11
N SER A 44 9.70 -23.49 4.44
CA SER A 44 8.46 -23.11 5.11
C SER A 44 8.00 -21.72 4.72
N MET A 45 8.90 -20.75 4.61
CA MET A 45 8.56 -19.40 4.13
C MET A 45 8.06 -19.41 2.68
N LEU A 46 8.61 -20.26 1.81
CA LEU A 46 8.13 -20.44 0.43
C LEU A 46 6.74 -21.10 0.40
N THR A 47 6.52 -22.13 1.21
CA THR A 47 5.20 -22.77 1.38
C THR A 47 4.17 -21.76 1.89
N LEU A 48 4.54 -20.92 2.86
CA LEU A 48 3.68 -19.87 3.40
C LEU A 48 3.41 -18.75 2.39
N PHE A 49 4.35 -18.47 1.48
CA PHE A 49 4.10 -17.57 0.36
C PHE A 49 3.01 -18.11 -0.56
N ARG A 50 3.07 -19.41 -0.91
CA ARG A 50 2.02 -20.12 -1.65
C ARG A 50 0.66 -20.04 -0.94
N VAL A 51 0.65 -20.30 0.38
CA VAL A 51 -0.57 -20.17 1.22
C VAL A 51 -1.11 -18.75 1.22
N MET A 52 -0.26 -17.72 1.34
CA MET A 52 -0.67 -16.31 1.29
C MET A 52 -1.32 -15.95 -0.04
N THR A 53 -0.86 -16.51 -1.15
CA THR A 53 -1.45 -16.29 -2.48
C THR A 53 -2.74 -17.08 -2.71
N PHE A 54 -3.21 -17.82 -1.69
CA PHE A 54 -4.37 -18.72 -1.75
C PHE A 54 -4.21 -19.84 -2.80
N GLU A 55 -2.99 -20.16 -3.19
CA GLU A 55 -2.71 -21.21 -4.16
C GLU A 55 -2.58 -22.54 -3.40
N ASP A 56 -3.52 -23.46 -3.67
CA ASP A 56 -3.55 -24.84 -3.13
C ASP A 56 -3.30 -24.96 -1.62
N TRP A 57 -3.66 -23.92 -0.86
CA TRP A 57 -3.38 -23.85 0.57
C TRP A 57 -4.13 -24.90 1.38
N THR A 58 -5.30 -25.34 0.89
CA THR A 58 -6.10 -26.38 1.51
C THR A 58 -5.39 -27.72 1.46
N ASP A 59 -4.69 -28.03 0.38
CA ASP A 59 -4.00 -29.31 0.22
C ASP A 59 -2.81 -29.40 1.19
N VAL A 60 -2.04 -28.30 1.30
CA VAL A 60 -0.97 -28.17 2.30
C VAL A 60 -1.52 -28.30 3.73
N MET A 61 -2.69 -27.71 4.01
CA MET A 61 -3.33 -27.81 5.31
C MET A 61 -3.81 -29.25 5.59
N TYR A 62 -4.50 -29.87 4.64
CA TYR A 62 -5.06 -31.20 4.83
C TYR A 62 -3.98 -32.27 5.03
N GLU A 63 -2.83 -32.15 4.34
CA GLU A 63 -1.66 -33.00 4.58
C GLU A 63 -1.19 -32.93 6.05
N VAL A 64 -1.11 -31.72 6.61
CA VAL A 64 -0.71 -31.54 8.01
C VAL A 64 -1.81 -32.01 8.98
N MET A 65 -3.09 -31.90 8.60
CA MET A 65 -4.23 -32.34 9.41
C MET A 65 -4.29 -33.85 9.62
N GLU A 66 -3.66 -34.66 8.77
CA GLU A 66 -3.58 -36.12 8.95
C GLU A 66 -2.93 -36.49 10.30
N LEU A 67 -1.94 -35.71 10.75
CA LEU A 67 -1.24 -35.91 12.01
C LEU A 67 -1.61 -34.87 13.08
N TYR A 68 -1.95 -33.65 12.68
CA TYR A 68 -2.33 -32.56 13.56
C TYR A 68 -3.73 -32.03 13.21
N PRO A 69 -4.83 -32.65 13.70
CA PRO A 69 -6.20 -32.29 13.30
C PRO A 69 -6.61 -30.84 13.57
N LEU A 70 -5.94 -30.15 14.51
CA LEU A 70 -6.18 -28.73 14.82
C LEU A 70 -5.25 -27.77 14.06
N SER A 71 -4.41 -28.27 13.15
CA SER A 71 -3.49 -27.45 12.36
C SER A 71 -4.19 -26.44 11.47
N TRP A 72 -5.48 -26.65 11.12
CA TRP A 72 -6.30 -25.65 10.43
C TRP A 72 -6.27 -24.28 11.10
N ILE A 73 -6.11 -24.21 12.43
CA ILE A 73 -5.98 -22.96 13.17
C ILE A 73 -4.74 -22.20 12.71
N TYR A 74 -3.59 -22.87 12.58
CA TYR A 74 -2.34 -22.27 12.12
C TYR A 74 -2.48 -21.64 10.72
N PHE A 75 -3.11 -22.36 9.79
CA PHE A 75 -3.30 -21.87 8.43
C PHE A 75 -4.31 -20.73 8.36
N LEU A 76 -5.46 -20.85 9.04
CA LEU A 76 -6.48 -19.79 9.00
C LEU A 76 -6.02 -18.52 9.72
N THR A 77 -5.27 -18.61 10.82
CA THR A 77 -4.72 -17.40 11.46
C THR A 77 -3.66 -16.76 10.55
N PHE A 78 -2.79 -17.56 9.93
CA PHE A 78 -1.82 -17.05 8.96
C PHE A 78 -2.50 -16.32 7.80
N ILE A 79 -3.50 -16.95 7.18
CA ILE A 79 -4.28 -16.39 6.06
C ILE A 79 -4.98 -15.10 6.49
N PHE A 80 -5.66 -15.11 7.64
CA PHE A 80 -6.37 -13.95 8.13
C PHE A 80 -5.44 -12.75 8.33
N PHE A 81 -4.33 -12.93 9.05
CA PHE A 81 -3.40 -11.84 9.32
C PHE A 81 -2.64 -11.38 8.07
N SER A 82 -2.25 -12.31 7.18
CA SER A 82 -1.55 -11.96 5.94
C SER A 82 -2.47 -11.22 4.95
N ALA A 83 -3.71 -11.69 4.77
CA ALA A 83 -4.70 -11.01 3.94
C ALA A 83 -5.07 -9.63 4.51
N PHE A 84 -5.24 -9.53 5.83
CA PHE A 84 -5.49 -8.25 6.50
C PHE A 84 -4.32 -7.26 6.32
N ALA A 85 -3.08 -7.71 6.50
CA ALA A 85 -1.90 -6.89 6.27
C ALA A 85 -1.78 -6.43 4.81
N PHE A 86 -2.04 -7.35 3.87
CA PHE A 86 -2.04 -7.04 2.43
C PHE A 86 -3.12 -6.02 2.06
N LEU A 87 -4.34 -6.16 2.60
CA LEU A 87 -5.43 -5.21 2.39
C LEU A 87 -5.07 -3.82 2.93
N ASN A 88 -4.52 -3.74 4.14
CA ASN A 88 -4.07 -2.48 4.73
C ASN A 88 -2.97 -1.81 3.88
N MET A 89 -2.06 -2.61 3.33
CA MET A 89 -1.03 -2.14 2.40
C MET A 89 -1.66 -1.59 1.10
N LEU A 90 -2.63 -2.31 0.52
CA LEU A 90 -3.34 -1.86 -0.68
C LEU A 90 -4.07 -0.54 -0.45
N ILE A 91 -4.80 -0.42 0.66
CA ILE A 91 -5.49 0.81 1.04
C ILE A 91 -4.48 1.96 1.19
N ALA A 92 -3.36 1.73 1.87
CA ALA A 92 -2.32 2.75 2.03
C ALA A 92 -1.78 3.25 0.69
N ILE A 93 -1.58 2.36 -0.28
CA ILE A 93 -1.13 2.71 -1.63
C ILE A 93 -2.21 3.51 -2.38
N VAL A 94 -3.45 3.04 -2.37
CA VAL A 94 -4.58 3.73 -3.04
C VAL A 94 -4.76 5.14 -2.46
N VAL A 95 -4.71 5.28 -1.13
CA VAL A 95 -4.82 6.58 -0.46
C VAL A 95 -3.64 7.49 -0.82
N ASP A 96 -2.41 6.98 -0.93
CA ASP A 96 -1.26 7.79 -1.37
C ASP A 96 -1.41 8.27 -2.82
N VAL A 97 -1.96 7.44 -3.71
CA VAL A 97 -2.25 7.82 -5.12
C VAL A 97 -3.31 8.90 -5.18
N VAL A 98 -4.47 8.69 -4.54
CA VAL A 98 -5.59 9.66 -4.53
C VAL A 98 -5.15 10.98 -3.91
N ASN A 99 -4.37 10.95 -2.83
CA ASN A 99 -3.85 12.19 -2.22
C ASN A 99 -2.86 12.94 -3.11
N LYS A 100 -2.08 12.24 -3.94
CA LYS A 100 -1.19 12.91 -4.91
C LYS A 100 -1.98 13.56 -6.04
N GLU A 101 -3.00 12.87 -6.54
CA GLU A 101 -3.88 13.39 -7.59
C GLU A 101 -4.65 14.63 -7.10
N ASN A 102 -5.28 14.55 -5.94
CA ASN A 102 -5.96 15.70 -5.32
C ASN A 102 -5.02 16.89 -5.09
N LYS A 103 -3.78 16.66 -4.65
CA LYS A 103 -2.79 17.74 -4.47
C LYS A 103 -2.43 18.41 -5.79
N ALA A 104 -2.29 17.65 -6.87
CA ALA A 104 -1.98 18.20 -8.19
C ALA A 104 -3.14 19.04 -8.74
N LEU A 105 -4.38 18.57 -8.57
CA LEU A 105 -5.58 19.31 -8.95
C LEU A 105 -5.70 20.63 -8.18
N ASN A 106 -5.61 20.58 -6.85
CA ASN A 106 -5.69 21.78 -6.01
C ASN A 106 -4.59 22.79 -6.36
N SER A 107 -3.36 22.34 -6.64
CA SER A 107 -2.28 23.25 -7.05
C SER A 107 -2.55 23.92 -8.40
N ALA A 108 -3.15 23.20 -9.35
CA ALA A 108 -3.49 23.75 -10.66
C ALA A 108 -4.66 24.76 -10.56
N GLU A 109 -5.66 24.47 -9.73
CA GLU A 109 -6.74 25.40 -9.43
C GLU A 109 -6.23 26.69 -8.75
N GLU A 110 -5.32 26.56 -7.77
CA GLU A 110 -4.69 27.72 -7.13
C GLU A 110 -3.85 28.56 -8.11
N GLU A 111 -3.19 27.93 -9.10
CA GLU A 111 -2.46 28.64 -10.15
C GLU A 111 -3.39 29.37 -11.13
N ASP A 112 -4.51 28.75 -11.56
CA ASP A 112 -5.51 29.41 -12.42
C ASP A 112 -6.15 30.62 -11.73
N GLU A 113 -6.52 30.47 -10.45
CA GLU A 113 -7.09 31.57 -9.66
C GLU A 113 -6.09 32.71 -9.46
N ARG A 114 -4.81 32.41 -9.22
CA ARG A 114 -3.73 33.42 -9.19
C ARG A 114 -3.62 34.14 -10.54
N HIS A 115 -3.63 33.41 -11.65
CA HIS A 115 -3.51 33.99 -12.99
C HIS A 115 -4.70 34.90 -13.35
N LYS A 116 -5.93 34.48 -13.00
CA LYS A 116 -7.13 35.32 -13.14
C LYS A 116 -7.05 36.60 -12.32
N GLN A 117 -6.59 36.52 -11.07
CA GLN A 117 -6.44 37.69 -10.21
C GLN A 117 -5.41 38.68 -10.78
N GLU A 118 -4.27 38.20 -11.28
CA GLU A 118 -3.25 39.03 -11.94
C GLU A 118 -3.81 39.72 -13.18
N LEU A 119 -4.53 39.00 -14.04
CA LEU A 119 -5.15 39.57 -15.24
C LEU A 119 -6.20 40.63 -14.88
N MET A 120 -7.07 40.37 -13.90
CA MET A 120 -8.05 41.35 -13.43
C MET A 120 -7.40 42.61 -12.87
N ASN A 121 -6.31 42.46 -12.10
CA ASN A 121 -5.56 43.59 -11.56
C ASN A 121 -4.90 44.40 -12.69
N GLY A 122 -4.35 43.73 -13.71
CA GLY A 122 -3.81 44.37 -14.91
C GLY A 122 -4.87 45.17 -15.70
N ILE A 123 -6.04 44.57 -15.94
CA ILE A 123 -7.16 45.25 -16.62
C ILE A 123 -7.60 46.49 -15.84
N LYS A 124 -7.78 46.38 -14.51
CA LYS A 124 -8.15 47.53 -13.65
C LYS A 124 -7.13 48.66 -13.76
N LYS A 125 -5.84 48.34 -13.79
CA LYS A 125 -4.77 49.34 -13.93
C LYS A 125 -4.83 50.06 -15.27
N ILE A 126 -4.96 49.32 -16.38
CA ILE A 126 -5.05 49.89 -17.74
C ILE A 126 -6.29 50.77 -17.86
N SER A 127 -7.45 50.30 -17.40
CA SER A 127 -8.69 51.11 -17.42
C SER A 127 -8.54 52.41 -16.65
N GLY A 128 -7.91 52.38 -15.48
CA GLY A 128 -7.62 53.59 -14.70
C GLY A 128 -6.62 54.54 -15.35
N GLU A 129 -5.62 54.02 -16.08
CA GLU A 129 -4.69 54.84 -16.86
C GLU A 129 -5.39 55.51 -18.05
N LEU A 130 -6.26 54.79 -18.78
CA LEU A 130 -7.06 55.34 -19.88
C LEU A 130 -8.00 56.46 -19.42
N GLU A 131 -8.64 56.29 -18.26
CA GLU A 131 -9.55 57.28 -17.70
C GLU A 131 -8.82 58.58 -17.35
N ARG A 132 -7.64 58.48 -16.72
CA ARG A 132 -6.76 59.64 -16.48
C ARG A 132 -6.28 60.30 -17.77
N LEU A 133 -6.06 59.53 -18.83
CA LEU A 133 -5.59 60.05 -20.12
C LEU A 133 -6.71 60.81 -20.84
N LYS A 134 -7.93 60.29 -20.75
CA LYS A 134 -9.16 60.96 -21.22
C LYS A 134 -9.37 62.29 -20.51
N ASP A 135 -9.23 62.34 -19.18
CA ASP A 135 -9.37 63.57 -18.39
C ASP A 135 -8.29 64.63 -18.69
N ARG A 136 -7.14 64.23 -19.24
CA ARG A 136 -6.06 65.17 -19.63
C ARG A 136 -6.19 65.69 -21.06
N LEU A 137 -7.01 65.04 -21.89
CA LEU A 137 -7.20 65.38 -23.31
C LEU A 137 -8.55 66.07 -23.59
N GLY A 138 -9.49 66.04 -22.65
CA GLY A 138 -10.71 66.87 -22.65
C GLY A 138 -10.52 68.14 -21.84
#